data_AF-A0A7S2EEG2-F1
#
_entry.id   AF-A0A7S2EEG2-F1
#
_cell.length_a   1.000
_cell.length_b   1.000
_cell.length_c   1.000
_cell.angle_alpha   90.00
_cell.angle_beta   90.00
_cell.angle_gamma   90.00
#
_symmetry.space_group_name_H-M   'P 1'
#
loop_
_entity.id
_entity.type
_entity.pdbx_description
1 polymer ?
#
loop_
_entity_poly.entity_id
_entity_poly.type
_entity_poly.pdbx_seq_one_letter_code
_entity_poly.pdbx_strand_id
1 'polypeptide(L)'
;VFYFPPTRRFLDEMSGRRPPRPASCVFARWCRSCTTDASVRSKFKCLAMIRDMERHNLGWMSPYNGKPVLITESGSARCGVRDNGLRFLEISANVHKWSFLAKKGFVSLLPKFCEMRVDFGFTVEADDDDDLPECIIGATCVNYVDASAFPAMDAELQHPAAHLQQKSLGQKGTEGIS
;
A
#
# COMPACT_ATOMS: atom_id res chain seq x y z
N VAL A 1 -1.72 8.50 4.06
CA VAL A 1 -2.37 7.17 4.19
C VAL A 1 -3.66 7.19 3.40
N PHE A 2 -3.93 6.20 2.56
CA PHE A 2 -5.17 6.08 1.79
C PHE A 2 -6.08 5.02 2.43
N TYR A 3 -7.38 5.29 2.49
CA TYR A 3 -8.38 4.36 3.01
C TYR A 3 -9.32 3.94 1.88
N PHE A 4 -9.36 2.64 1.60
CA PHE A 4 -10.22 2.06 0.57
C PHE A 4 -11.28 1.19 1.24
N PRO A 5 -12.56 1.60 1.25
CA PRO A 5 -13.63 0.72 1.67
C PRO A 5 -13.81 -0.40 0.64
N PRO A 6 -14.04 -1.66 1.06
CA PRO A 6 -14.39 -2.72 0.14
C PRO A 6 -15.66 -2.36 -0.64
N THR A 7 -15.68 -2.65 -1.93
CA THR A 7 -16.86 -2.37 -2.76
C THR A 7 -18.05 -3.21 -2.30
N ARG A 8 -19.27 -2.71 -2.51
CA ARG A 8 -20.49 -3.47 -2.17
C ARG A 8 -20.51 -4.84 -2.85
N ARG A 9 -20.06 -4.90 -4.10
CA ARG A 9 -19.96 -6.15 -4.86
C ARG A 9 -19.03 -7.15 -4.19
N PHE A 10 -17.83 -6.73 -3.79
CA PHE A 10 -16.90 -7.61 -3.08
C PHE A 10 -17.52 -8.13 -1.77
N LEU A 11 -18.20 -7.27 -1.01
CA LEU A 11 -18.90 -7.67 0.21
C LEU A 11 -20.02 -8.69 -0.06
N ASP A 12 -20.80 -8.49 -1.13
CA ASP A 12 -21.86 -9.42 -1.52
C ASP A 12 -21.28 -10.79 -1.91
N GLU A 13 -20.16 -10.80 -2.66
CA GLU A 13 -19.42 -12.00 -3.04
C GLU A 13 -18.85 -12.74 -1.80
N MET A 14 -18.25 -12.03 -0.85
CA MET A 14 -17.72 -12.63 0.40
C MET A 14 -18.82 -13.11 1.35
N SER A 15 -20.01 -12.52 1.29
CA SER A 15 -21.17 -12.93 2.11
C SER A 15 -21.98 -14.08 1.51
N GLY A 16 -21.62 -14.58 0.32
CA GLY A 16 -22.37 -15.63 -0.39
C GLY A 16 -23.66 -15.15 -1.06
N ARG A 17 -23.99 -13.86 -1.01
CA ARG A 17 -25.13 -13.26 -1.74
C ARG A 17 -24.93 -13.24 -3.25
N ARG A 18 -23.69 -13.43 -3.71
CA ARG A 18 -23.30 -13.53 -5.11
C ARG A 18 -22.16 -14.53 -5.28
N PRO A 19 -22.08 -15.28 -6.39
CA PRO A 19 -20.90 -16.07 -6.72
C PRO A 19 -19.63 -15.19 -6.80
N PRO A 20 -18.51 -15.60 -6.17
CA PRO A 20 -17.27 -14.84 -6.21
C PRO A 20 -16.59 -14.93 -7.58
N ARG A 21 -15.87 -13.87 -7.95
CA ARG A 21 -15.00 -13.85 -9.13
C ARG A 21 -13.58 -14.30 -8.78
N PRO A 22 -12.79 -14.79 -9.75
CA PRO A 22 -11.40 -15.19 -9.50
C PRO A 22 -10.59 -14.09 -8.79
N ALA A 23 -10.62 -12.85 -9.29
CA ALA A 23 -9.95 -11.73 -8.64
C ALA A 23 -10.39 -11.46 -7.17
N SER A 24 -11.67 -11.68 -6.85
CA SER A 24 -12.15 -11.56 -5.47
C SER A 24 -11.66 -12.69 -4.59
N CYS A 25 -11.55 -13.91 -5.14
CA CYS A 25 -10.94 -15.06 -4.47
C CYS A 25 -9.45 -14.83 -4.20
N VAL A 26 -8.70 -14.31 -5.19
CA VAL A 26 -7.28 -13.93 -5.05
C VAL A 26 -7.12 -12.90 -3.95
N PHE A 27 -7.87 -11.79 -4.01
CA PHE A 27 -7.76 -10.74 -3.00
C PHE A 27 -8.14 -11.24 -1.60
N ALA A 28 -9.20 -12.03 -1.46
CA ALA A 28 -9.60 -12.61 -0.18
C ALA A 28 -8.55 -13.59 0.38
N ARG A 29 -7.94 -14.42 -0.48
CA ARG A 29 -6.84 -15.32 -0.11
C ARG A 29 -5.64 -14.53 0.38
N TRP A 30 -5.28 -13.46 -0.34
CA TRP A 30 -4.19 -12.59 0.04
C TRP A 30 -4.44 -11.87 1.37
N CYS A 31 -5.65 -11.34 1.62
CA CYS A 31 -6.02 -10.71 2.89
C CYS A 31 -5.88 -11.65 4.10
N ARG A 32 -6.10 -12.95 3.92
CA ARG A 32 -6.00 -13.95 4.99
C ARG A 32 -4.57 -14.26 5.42
N SER A 33 -3.60 -14.10 4.53
CA SER A 33 -2.23 -14.60 4.77
C SER A 33 -1.14 -13.53 4.67
N CYS A 34 -1.40 -12.35 4.09
CA CYS A 34 -0.35 -11.34 3.84
C CYS A 34 0.36 -10.83 5.12
N THR A 35 -0.26 -10.91 6.29
CA THR A 35 0.35 -10.49 7.56
C THR A 35 1.34 -11.51 8.12
N THR A 36 1.20 -12.80 7.77
CA THR A 36 2.01 -13.90 8.31
C THR A 36 2.91 -14.57 7.27
N ASP A 37 2.55 -14.48 6.00
CA ASP A 37 3.27 -15.09 4.87
C ASP A 37 3.90 -14.01 3.99
N ALA A 38 5.24 -14.00 3.95
CA ALA A 38 6.00 -13.04 3.16
C ALA A 38 5.87 -13.25 1.64
N SER A 39 5.76 -14.50 1.19
CA SER A 39 5.58 -14.86 -0.22
C SER A 39 4.22 -14.38 -0.74
N VAL A 40 3.16 -14.57 0.05
CA VAL A 40 1.84 -14.02 -0.29
C VAL A 40 1.86 -12.50 -0.23
N ARG A 41 2.49 -11.90 0.79
CA ARG A 41 2.56 -10.43 0.90
C ARG A 41 3.25 -9.79 -0.30
N SER A 42 4.34 -10.38 -0.81
CA SER A 42 5.10 -9.82 -1.92
C SER A 42 4.33 -9.72 -3.23
N LYS A 43 3.18 -10.39 -3.35
CA LYS A 43 2.28 -10.34 -4.52
C LYS A 43 1.51 -9.03 -4.64
N PHE A 44 1.55 -8.16 -3.63
CA PHE A 44 0.89 -6.86 -3.72
C PHE A 44 1.63 -5.97 -4.73
N LYS A 45 0.89 -5.43 -5.71
CA LYS A 45 1.41 -4.57 -6.76
C LYS A 45 0.88 -3.16 -6.61
N CYS A 46 1.75 -2.18 -6.82
CA CYS A 46 1.40 -0.78 -6.96
C CYS A 46 1.63 -0.34 -8.41
N LEU A 47 0.69 0.41 -8.96
CA LEU A 47 0.78 1.08 -10.24
C LEU A 47 0.77 2.57 -9.97
N ALA A 48 1.68 3.31 -10.60
CA ALA A 48 1.68 4.78 -10.56
C ALA A 48 1.64 5.30 -12.00
N MET A 49 0.60 6.04 -12.34
CA MET A 49 0.40 6.62 -13.66
C MET A 49 0.34 8.15 -13.55
N ILE A 50 1.37 8.79 -14.07
CA ILE A 50 1.46 10.23 -14.24
C ILE A 50 0.67 10.59 -15.49
N ARG A 51 -0.38 11.41 -15.33
CA ARG A 51 -1.29 11.81 -16.43
C ARG A 51 -0.64 12.83 -17.37
N ASP A 52 0.27 13.64 -16.86
CA ASP A 52 0.81 14.83 -17.52
C ASP A 52 2.34 14.82 -17.65
N MET A 53 2.93 13.65 -17.96
CA MET A 53 4.39 13.47 -18.02
C MET A 53 5.13 14.49 -18.90
N GLU A 54 4.57 14.81 -20.07
CA GLU A 54 5.20 15.71 -21.05
C GLU A 54 5.34 17.14 -20.51
N ARG A 55 4.33 17.60 -19.76
CA ARG A 55 4.36 18.93 -19.10
C ARG A 55 5.55 19.07 -18.15
N HIS A 56 5.99 17.95 -17.57
CA HIS A 56 7.01 17.88 -16.54
C HIS A 56 8.38 17.47 -17.07
N ASN A 57 8.57 17.35 -18.39
CA ASN A 57 9.78 16.85 -19.03
C ASN A 57 10.20 15.47 -18.48
N LEU A 58 9.23 14.58 -18.24
CA LEU A 58 9.42 13.23 -17.68
C LEU A 58 9.37 12.13 -18.75
N GLY A 59 9.63 12.43 -20.02
CA GLY A 59 9.58 11.45 -21.12
C GLY A 59 10.45 10.20 -20.89
N TRP A 60 11.56 10.34 -20.16
CA TRP A 60 12.42 9.22 -19.76
C TRP A 60 11.72 8.18 -18.86
N MET A 61 10.62 8.55 -18.21
CA MET A 61 9.80 7.66 -17.37
C MET A 61 8.71 6.91 -18.14
N SER A 62 8.47 7.26 -19.40
CA SER A 62 7.42 6.65 -20.23
C SER A 62 7.44 5.11 -20.21
N PRO A 63 8.60 4.43 -20.26
CA PRO A 63 8.66 2.97 -20.18
C PRO A 63 8.20 2.37 -18.85
N TYR A 64 8.05 3.17 -17.79
CA TYR A 64 7.67 2.73 -16.44
C TYR A 64 6.28 3.25 -16.03
N ASN A 65 5.75 4.25 -16.73
CA ASN A 65 4.51 4.91 -16.35
C ASN A 65 3.31 3.95 -16.43
N GLY A 66 2.57 3.81 -15.33
CA GLY A 66 1.43 2.89 -15.22
C GLY A 66 1.81 1.41 -15.17
N LYS A 67 3.09 1.04 -15.18
CA LYS A 67 3.49 -0.37 -15.05
C LYS A 67 3.35 -0.83 -13.60
N PRO A 68 2.78 -2.02 -13.35
CA PRO A 68 2.75 -2.60 -12.02
C PRO A 68 4.14 -2.90 -11.48
N VAL A 69 4.35 -2.60 -10.21
CA VAL A 69 5.57 -2.88 -9.46
C VAL A 69 5.21 -3.67 -8.21
N LEU A 70 5.87 -4.82 -8.02
CA LEU A 70 5.73 -5.64 -6.82
C LEU A 70 6.31 -4.93 -5.60
N ILE A 71 5.54 -4.90 -4.52
CA ILE A 71 5.96 -4.39 -3.22
C ILE A 71 6.47 -5.57 -2.40
N THR A 72 7.73 -5.95 -2.65
CA THR A 72 8.38 -7.13 -2.06
C THR A 72 8.89 -6.85 -0.63
N GLU A 73 10.20 -6.82 -0.40
CA GLU A 73 10.81 -6.60 0.91
C GLU A 73 10.59 -5.19 1.47
N SER A 74 10.20 -4.26 0.59
CA SER A 74 9.78 -2.91 0.97
C SER A 74 8.38 -2.90 1.60
N GLY A 75 7.59 -3.97 1.44
CA GLY A 75 6.23 -4.09 1.94
C GLY A 75 6.11 -4.67 3.34
N SER A 76 5.27 -4.07 4.17
CA SER A 76 4.75 -4.68 5.39
C SER A 76 3.22 -4.65 5.40
N ALA A 77 2.62 -5.64 6.06
CA ALA A 77 1.17 -5.74 6.23
C ALA A 77 0.83 -5.83 7.72
N ARG A 78 -0.20 -5.11 8.16
CA ARG A 78 -0.76 -5.24 9.50
C ARG A 78 -2.27 -5.20 9.47
N CYS A 79 -2.91 -5.95 10.36
CA CYS A 79 -4.35 -5.87 10.58
C CYS A 79 -4.63 -5.43 12.02
N GLY A 80 -5.80 -4.83 12.23
CA GLY A 80 -6.22 -4.41 13.56
C GLY A 80 -7.68 -3.99 13.61
N VAL A 81 -8.11 -3.56 14.78
CA VAL A 81 -9.45 -3.03 15.05
C VAL A 81 -9.28 -1.64 15.64
N ARG A 82 -10.01 -0.66 15.12
CA ARG A 82 -10.06 0.70 15.68
C ARG A 82 -11.02 0.75 16.88
N ASP A 83 -10.95 1.84 17.65
CA ASP A 83 -11.79 2.05 18.83
C ASP A 83 -13.31 1.99 18.53
N ASN A 84 -13.70 2.34 17.31
CA ASN A 84 -15.10 2.24 16.84
C ASN A 84 -15.48 0.84 16.32
N GLY A 85 -14.65 -0.19 16.53
CA GLY A 85 -14.88 -1.55 16.06
C GLY A 85 -14.53 -1.81 14.59
N LEU A 86 -14.06 -0.79 13.85
CA LEU A 86 -13.71 -0.96 12.43
C LEU A 86 -12.45 -1.81 12.27
N ARG A 87 -12.58 -2.94 11.57
CA ARG A 87 -11.43 -3.78 11.18
C ARG A 87 -10.71 -3.17 9.99
N PHE A 88 -9.38 -3.22 10.00
CA PHE A 88 -8.56 -2.76 8.88
C PHE A 88 -7.46 -3.76 8.55
N LEU A 89 -7.03 -3.71 7.29
CA LEU A 89 -5.79 -4.26 6.79
C LEU A 89 -5.02 -3.11 6.15
N GLU A 90 -3.79 -2.90 6.58
CA GLU A 90 -2.91 -1.83 6.10
C GLU A 90 -1.68 -2.44 5.43
N ILE A 91 -1.32 -1.88 4.28
CA ILE A 91 -0.04 -2.11 3.62
C ILE A 91 0.79 -0.84 3.67
N SER A 92 2.04 -1.00 4.08
CA SER A 92 3.03 0.06 4.09
C SER A 92 4.18 -0.31 3.15
N ALA A 93 4.65 0.66 2.36
CA ALA A 93 5.83 0.52 1.50
C ALA A 93 6.94 1.44 2.01
N ASN A 94 8.08 0.86 2.35
CA ASN A 94 9.26 1.61 2.78
C ASN A 94 10.16 1.93 1.57
N VAL A 95 10.10 3.19 1.11
CA VAL A 95 10.90 3.71 -0.01
C VAL A 95 12.41 3.61 0.24
N HIS A 96 12.87 3.62 1.50
CA HIS A 96 14.28 3.44 1.83
C HIS A 96 14.81 2.05 1.48
N LYS A 97 13.94 1.06 1.28
CA LYS A 97 14.31 -0.28 0.81
C LYS A 97 14.29 -0.44 -0.71
N TRP A 98 13.84 0.58 -1.45
CA TRP A 98 13.80 0.50 -2.91
C TRP A 98 15.20 0.50 -3.53
N SER A 99 15.28 0.02 -4.77
CA SER A 99 16.52 0.06 -5.56
C SER A 99 16.99 1.51 -5.74
N PHE A 100 18.30 1.69 -5.93
CA PHE A 100 18.87 3.02 -6.13
C PHE A 100 18.20 3.78 -7.29
N LEU A 101 17.89 3.09 -8.38
CA LEU A 101 17.21 3.67 -9.54
C LEU A 101 15.79 4.16 -9.18
N ALA A 102 15.01 3.36 -8.46
CA ALA A 102 13.66 3.73 -8.04
C ALA A 102 13.69 4.92 -7.07
N LYS A 103 14.64 4.95 -6.13
CA LYS A 103 14.85 6.09 -5.23
C LYS A 103 15.22 7.37 -5.99
N LYS A 104 16.18 7.28 -6.92
CA LYS A 104 16.60 8.42 -7.73
C LYS A 104 15.44 8.97 -8.55
N GLY A 105 14.63 8.08 -9.14
CA GLY A 105 13.41 8.47 -9.85
C GLY A 105 12.42 9.17 -8.91
N PHE A 106 12.11 8.58 -7.76
CA PHE A 106 11.20 9.18 -6.78
C PHE A 106 11.68 10.56 -6.30
N VAL A 107 12.96 10.71 -5.95
CA VAL A 107 13.54 12.00 -5.55
C VAL A 107 13.45 13.04 -6.66
N SER A 108 13.62 12.65 -7.93
CA SER A 108 13.47 13.57 -9.07
C SER A 108 12.02 14.04 -9.28
N LEU A 109 11.03 13.30 -8.79
CA LEU A 109 9.61 13.64 -8.86
C LEU A 109 9.15 14.52 -7.71
N LEU A 110 9.77 14.40 -6.53
CA LEU A 110 9.34 15.12 -5.31
C LEU A 110 9.11 16.63 -5.54
N PRO A 111 10.00 17.38 -6.22
CA PRO A 111 9.78 18.81 -6.45
C PRO A 111 8.62 19.13 -7.40
N LYS A 112 8.16 18.15 -8.17
CA LYS A 112 7.11 18.30 -9.20
C LYS A 112 5.75 17.80 -8.73
N PHE A 113 5.67 17.08 -7.59
CA PHE A 113 4.41 16.52 -7.08
C PHE A 113 3.32 17.58 -6.82
N CYS A 114 3.71 18.81 -6.52
CA CYS A 114 2.77 19.92 -6.34
C CYS A 114 2.10 20.38 -7.65
N GLU A 115 2.56 19.91 -8.80
CA GLU A 115 2.02 20.26 -10.12
C GLU A 115 1.54 19.04 -10.93
N MET A 116 1.82 17.83 -10.43
CA MET A 116 1.51 16.57 -11.10
C MET A 116 0.13 16.03 -10.75
N ARG A 117 -0.45 15.28 -11.69
CA ARG A 117 -1.59 14.38 -11.44
C ARG A 117 -1.12 12.93 -11.53
N VAL A 118 -1.16 12.23 -10.41
CA VAL A 118 -0.70 10.84 -10.30
C VAL A 118 -1.87 9.95 -9.88
N ASP A 119 -2.22 9.00 -10.73
CA ASP A 119 -3.12 7.92 -10.36
C ASP A 119 -2.32 6.77 -9.74
N PHE A 120 -2.73 6.36 -8.54
CA PHE A 120 -2.26 5.14 -7.92
C PHE A 120 -3.32 4.06 -8.06
N GLY A 121 -2.89 2.89 -8.52
CA GLY A 121 -3.69 1.68 -8.56
C GLY A 121 -3.01 0.57 -7.77
N PHE A 122 -3.81 -0.31 -7.18
CA PHE A 122 -3.31 -1.45 -6.43
C PHE A 122 -3.96 -2.73 -6.95
N THR A 123 -3.18 -3.79 -7.07
CA THR A 123 -3.64 -5.13 -7.45
C THR A 123 -2.86 -6.19 -6.68
N VAL A 124 -3.27 -7.45 -6.78
CA VAL A 124 -2.56 -8.60 -6.25
C VAL A 124 -2.21 -9.52 -7.42
N GLU A 125 -0.97 -9.99 -7.45
CA GLU A 125 -0.50 -10.96 -8.43
C GLU A 125 -1.25 -12.29 -8.30
N ALA A 126 -1.76 -12.77 -9.42
CA ALA A 126 -2.36 -14.10 -9.54
C ALA A 126 -1.26 -15.15 -9.73
N ASP A 127 -1.43 -16.33 -9.14
CA ASP A 127 -0.51 -17.47 -9.29
C ASP A 127 -0.86 -18.35 -10.48
N ASP A 128 -2.16 -18.50 -10.76
CA ASP A 128 -2.71 -19.45 -11.71
C ASP A 128 -3.43 -18.72 -12.85
N ASP A 129 -3.44 -19.31 -14.05
CA ASP A 129 -4.11 -18.72 -15.22
C ASP A 129 -5.64 -18.56 -15.01
N ASP A 130 -6.25 -19.44 -14.23
CA ASP A 130 -7.67 -19.36 -13.86
C ASP A 130 -7.99 -18.15 -12.95
N ASP A 131 -6.97 -17.60 -12.30
CA ASP A 131 -7.05 -16.42 -11.44
C ASP A 131 -6.86 -15.10 -12.23
N LEU A 132 -6.57 -15.16 -13.54
CA LEU A 132 -6.42 -14.02 -14.44
C LEU A 132 -7.76 -13.57 -15.08
N PRO A 133 -7.88 -12.28 -15.47
CA PRO A 133 -6.90 -11.20 -15.30
C PRO A 133 -6.89 -10.65 -13.87
N GLU A 134 -5.73 -10.14 -13.45
CA GLU A 134 -5.59 -9.32 -12.26
C GLU A 134 -6.53 -8.10 -12.33
N CYS A 135 -7.18 -7.75 -11.22
CA CYS A 135 -8.11 -6.61 -11.15
C CYS A 135 -7.66 -5.61 -10.10
N ILE A 136 -7.85 -4.32 -10.39
CA ILE A 136 -7.61 -3.23 -9.44
C ILE A 136 -8.50 -3.40 -8.21
N ILE A 137 -7.88 -3.52 -7.04
CA ILE A 137 -8.56 -3.67 -5.74
C ILE A 137 -8.77 -2.33 -5.02
N GLY A 138 -8.04 -1.30 -5.44
CA GLY A 138 -8.16 0.06 -4.94
C GLY A 138 -7.41 1.01 -5.86
N ALA A 139 -7.94 2.22 -6.01
CA ALA A 139 -7.28 3.27 -6.77
C ALA A 139 -7.60 4.63 -6.19
N THR A 140 -6.65 5.55 -6.29
CA THR A 140 -6.81 6.95 -5.88
C THR A 140 -6.07 7.85 -6.85
N CYS A 141 -6.56 9.07 -6.99
CA CYS A 141 -5.84 10.12 -7.70
C CYS A 141 -5.22 11.04 -6.65
N VAL A 142 -3.95 11.40 -6.85
CA VAL A 142 -3.18 12.29 -5.99
C VAL A 142 -2.76 13.46 -6.86
N ASN A 143 -3.22 14.65 -6.47
CA ASN A 143 -3.05 15.87 -7.25
C ASN A 143 -2.42 16.94 -6.38
N TYR A 144 -1.49 17.69 -6.97
CA TYR A 144 -0.99 18.96 -6.41
C TYR A 144 -0.51 18.83 -4.96
N VAL A 145 0.29 17.79 -4.71
CA VAL A 145 0.82 17.50 -3.38
C VAL A 145 1.98 18.44 -3.08
N ASP A 146 1.71 19.43 -2.22
CA ASP A 146 2.74 20.32 -1.71
C ASP A 146 3.54 19.63 -0.60
N ALA A 147 4.80 19.32 -0.90
CA ALA A 147 5.69 18.68 0.06
C ALA A 147 5.98 19.57 1.29
N SER A 148 5.88 20.89 1.16
CA SER A 148 6.07 21.84 2.26
C SER A 148 4.86 21.88 3.21
N ALA A 149 3.69 21.44 2.75
CA ALA A 149 2.49 21.30 3.56
C ALA A 149 2.48 19.99 4.38
N PHE A 150 3.42 19.07 4.12
CA PHE A 150 3.55 17.90 4.97
C PHE A 150 4.24 18.26 6.29
N PRO A 151 3.65 17.89 7.44
CA PRO A 151 4.40 17.92 8.68
C PRO A 151 5.64 17.05 8.49
N ALA A 152 6.82 17.58 8.85
CA ALA A 152 8.02 16.78 8.90
C ALA A 152 7.71 15.55 9.76
N MET A 153 7.91 14.35 9.20
CA MET A 153 7.82 13.14 10.01
C MET A 153 8.84 13.27 11.12
N ASP A 154 8.36 13.25 12.37
CA ASP A 154 9.21 13.21 13.55
C ASP A 154 10.28 12.12 13.36
N ALA A 155 11.52 12.40 13.73
CA ALA A 155 12.62 11.45 13.61
C ALA A 155 12.27 10.10 14.27
N GLU A 156 11.47 10.11 15.33
CA GLU A 156 11.00 8.88 15.99
C GLU A 156 10.06 8.04 15.10
N LEU A 157 9.28 8.68 14.24
CA LEU A 157 8.36 8.03 13.29
C LEU A 157 9.06 7.55 12.01
N GLN A 158 10.33 7.95 11.80
CA GLN A 158 11.15 7.50 10.68
C GLN A 158 11.78 6.11 10.94
N HIS A 159 11.65 5.58 12.16
CA HIS A 159 12.10 4.23 12.49
C HIS A 159 11.04 3.17 12.11
N PRO A 160 11.44 1.98 11.62
CA PRO A 160 10.51 0.90 11.35
C PRO A 160 9.65 0.57 12.57
N ALA A 161 8.34 0.40 12.39
CA ALA A 161 7.35 0.19 13.47
C ALA A 161 7.58 -1.06 14.36
N ALA A 162 8.61 -1.87 14.10
CA ALA A 162 9.03 -2.99 14.94
C ALA A 162 9.33 -2.55 16.39
N HIS A 163 9.78 -1.30 16.60
CA HIS A 163 10.18 -0.81 17.93
C HIS A 163 9.01 -0.24 18.76
N LEU A 164 7.91 0.15 18.11
CA LEU A 164 6.74 0.75 18.79
C LEU A 164 5.88 -0.31 19.49
N GLN A 165 5.93 -1.57 19.07
CA GLN A 165 5.23 -2.66 19.76
C GLN A 165 5.90 -3.05 21.08
N GLN A 166 7.19 -2.78 21.27
CA GLN A 166 7.89 -3.12 22.51
C GLN A 166 7.57 -2.16 23.67
N LYS A 167 7.30 -0.87 23.38
CA LYS A 167 6.90 0.10 24.42
C LYS A 167 5.49 -0.13 24.95
N SER A 168 4.57 -0.69 24.16
CA SER A 168 3.20 -0.98 24.62
C SER A 168 3.09 -2.22 25.52
N LEU A 169 4.03 -3.17 25.42
CA LEU A 169 4.07 -4.33 26.31
C LEU A 169 4.88 -4.08 27.59
N GLY A 170 5.74 -3.05 27.63
CA GLY A 170 6.64 -2.77 28.76
C GLY A 170 6.08 -1.89 29.89
N GLN A 171 4.83 -1.39 29.79
CA GLN A 171 4.25 -0.52 30.82
C GLN A 171 3.14 -1.17 31.67
N LYS A 172 2.85 -2.46 31.48
CA LYS A 172 1.95 -3.22 32.38
C LYS A 172 2.73 -4.24 33.19
N GLY A 173 3.39 -3.79 34.25
CA GLY A 173 3.89 -4.67 35.29
C GLY A 173 5.14 -4.16 35.94
N THR A 174 4.97 -3.33 36.97
CA THR A 174 5.71 -3.32 38.24
C THR A 174 5.37 -2.03 38.97
N GLU A 175 4.23 -1.95 39.67
CA GLU A 175 4.08 -1.20 40.93
C GLU A 175 2.88 -1.80 41.67
N GLY A 176 3.18 -2.55 42.73
CA GLY A 176 2.20 -3.26 43.54
C GLY A 176 2.72 -4.62 43.98
N ILE A 177 3.65 -4.61 44.94
CA ILE A 177 3.83 -5.55 46.07
C ILE A 177 5.17 -5.18 46.73
N SER A 178 5.10 -4.41 47.82
CA SER A 178 5.67 -4.63 49.16
C SER A 178 5.76 -3.31 49.92
#